data_AF-A0A7C7HHY8-F1
#
_entry.id   AF-A0A7C7HHY8-F1
#
_cell.length_a   1.000
_cell.length_b   1.000
_cell.length_c   1.000
_cell.angle_alpha   90.00
_cell.angle_beta   90.00
_cell.angle_gamma   90.00
#
_symmetry.space_group_name_H-M   'P 1'
#
loop_
_entity.id
_entity.type
_entity.pdbx_description
1 polymer ?
#
loop_
_entity_poly.entity_id
_entity_poly.type
_entity_poly.pdbx_seq_one_letter_code
_entity_poly.pdbx_strand_id
1 'polypeptide(L)'
;MKQGNLKAQLEIATEWAIALRYEDIPQRVLAVARLQIANILAAILAGSQSRAGVRTKASFERTLALGPCTLIPHGDRCPIFDAVYLHAVYATMPWN
;
A
#
# COMPACT_ATOMS: atom_id res chain seq x y z
N MET A 1 -17.73 16.81 26.99
CA MET A 1 -16.60 16.20 27.73
C MET A 1 -15.90 15.02 27.02
N LYS A 2 -16.29 14.59 25.80
CA LYS A 2 -15.59 13.49 25.07
C LYS A 2 -14.48 13.96 24.10
N GLN A 3 -14.54 15.20 23.61
CA GLN A 3 -13.57 15.72 22.61
C GLN A 3 -12.15 15.94 23.18
N GLY A 4 -12.01 16.26 24.47
CA GLY A 4 -10.69 16.46 25.09
C GLY A 4 -9.86 15.18 25.21
N ASN A 5 -10.51 14.02 25.34
CA ASN A 5 -9.83 12.72 25.43
C ASN A 5 -9.31 12.26 24.06
N LEU A 6 -10.08 12.49 22.98
CA LEU A 6 -9.68 12.10 21.63
C LEU A 6 -8.48 12.91 21.13
N LYS A 7 -8.45 14.23 21.41
CA LYS A 7 -7.32 15.09 21.05
C LYS A 7 -6.02 14.61 21.71
N ALA A 8 -6.07 14.29 23.00
CA ALA A 8 -4.93 13.73 23.73
C ALA A 8 -4.48 12.36 23.17
N GLN A 9 -5.41 11.49 22.77
CA GLN A 9 -5.07 10.20 22.16
C GLN A 9 -4.38 10.34 20.80
N LEU A 10 -4.84 11.28 19.97
CA LEU A 10 -4.20 11.58 18.68
C LEU A 10 -2.79 12.14 18.87
N GLU A 11 -2.61 13.03 19.84
CA GLU A 11 -1.31 13.59 20.20
C GLU A 11 -0.35 12.46 20.64
N ILE A 12 -0.77 11.58 21.55
CA ILE A 12 0.03 10.42 22.00
C ILE A 12 0.40 9.50 20.83
N ALA A 13 -0.56 9.17 19.96
CA ALA A 13 -0.29 8.29 18.82
C ALA A 13 0.69 8.93 17.82
N THR A 14 0.56 10.25 17.63
CA THR A 14 1.44 11.02 16.75
C THR A 14 2.86 11.10 17.31
N GLU A 15 3.00 11.41 18.60
CA GLU A 15 4.28 11.44 19.30
C GLU A 15 4.98 10.07 19.23
N TRP A 16 4.24 9.00 19.49
CA TRP A 16 4.76 7.63 19.37
C TRP A 16 5.22 7.31 17.94
N ALA A 17 4.41 7.64 16.93
CA ALA A 17 4.71 7.35 15.53
C ALA A 17 5.94 8.11 15.01
N ILE A 18 6.14 9.35 15.47
CA ILE A 18 7.28 10.19 15.07
C ILE A 18 8.57 9.78 15.80
N ALA A 19 8.46 9.32 17.05
CA ALA A 19 9.62 8.94 17.87
C ALA A 19 10.16 7.54 17.56
N LEU A 20 9.36 6.66 16.94
CA LEU A 20 9.73 5.27 16.67
C LEU A 20 10.90 5.17 15.68
N ARG A 21 11.97 4.45 16.07
CA ARG A 21 13.11 4.13 15.20
C ARG A 21 13.09 2.66 14.79
N TYR A 22 13.78 2.34 13.69
CA TYR A 22 13.85 0.96 13.21
C TYR A 22 14.48 0.01 14.24
N GLU A 23 15.52 0.48 14.94
CA GLU A 23 16.20 -0.24 16.01
C GLU A 23 15.29 -0.63 17.19
N ASP A 24 14.20 0.12 17.40
CA ASP A 24 13.25 -0.13 18.48
C ASP A 24 12.29 -1.28 18.16
N ILE A 25 12.23 -1.73 16.90
CA ILE A 25 11.26 -2.73 16.43
C ILE A 25 11.75 -4.13 16.81
N PRO A 26 10.96 -4.92 17.58
CA PRO A 26 11.34 -6.28 17.92
C PRO A 26 11.56 -7.15 16.68
N GLN A 27 12.61 -7.98 16.68
CA GLN A 27 12.96 -8.83 15.52
C GLN A 27 11.80 -9.73 15.05
N ARG A 28 10.99 -10.23 15.98
CA ARG A 28 9.78 -11.01 15.64
C ARG A 28 8.77 -10.21 14.79
N VAL A 29 8.62 -8.91 15.05
CA VAL A 29 7.72 -8.02 14.32
C VAL A 29 8.28 -7.76 12.92
N LEU A 30 9.60 -7.53 12.81
CA LEU A 30 10.27 -7.39 11.52
C LEU A 30 10.14 -8.65 10.66
N ALA A 31 10.24 -9.84 11.25
CA ALA A 31 10.05 -11.10 10.54
C ALA A 31 8.62 -11.22 9.98
N VAL A 32 7.60 -10.93 10.79
CA VAL A 32 6.20 -10.91 10.35
C VAL A 32 5.97 -9.86 9.27
N ALA A 33 6.53 -8.66 9.40
CA ALA A 33 6.40 -7.60 8.41
C ALA A 33 6.98 -8.01 7.04
N ARG A 34 8.12 -8.72 7.01
CA ARG A 34 8.70 -9.24 5.77
C ARG A 34 7.78 -10.26 5.08
N LEU A 35 7.19 -11.16 5.86
CA LEU A 35 6.21 -12.12 5.33
C LEU A 35 4.97 -11.40 4.80
N GLN A 36 4.49 -10.38 5.51
CA GLN A 36 3.35 -9.58 5.07
C GLN A 36 3.63 -8.83 3.77
N ILE A 37 4.84 -8.26 3.61
CA ILE A 37 5.25 -7.63 2.34
C ILE A 37 5.23 -8.66 1.20
N ALA A 38 5.81 -9.84 1.39
CA ALA A 38 5.80 -10.90 0.39
C ALA A 38 4.38 -11.35 0.02
N ASN A 39 3.51 -11.49 1.03
CA ASN A 39 2.10 -11.83 0.84
C ASN A 39 1.36 -10.77 0.00
N ILE A 40 1.55 -9.48 0.30
CA ILE A 40 0.92 -8.40 -0.48
C ILE A 40 1.47 -8.34 -1.91
N LEU A 41 2.77 -8.57 -2.12
CA LEU A 41 3.33 -8.63 -3.48
C LEU A 41 2.75 -9.80 -4.29
N ALA A 42 2.60 -10.97 -3.67
CA ALA A 42 1.93 -12.11 -4.30
C ALA A 42 0.47 -11.78 -4.65
N ALA A 43 -0.23 -11.09 -3.75
CA ALA A 43 -1.59 -10.63 -3.97
C ALA A 43 -1.69 -9.64 -5.13
N ILE A 44 -0.79 -8.66 -5.19
CA ILE A 44 -0.69 -7.70 -6.30
C ILE A 44 -0.48 -8.42 -7.64
N LEU A 45 0.43 -9.38 -7.69
CA LEU A 45 0.73 -10.15 -8.90
C LEU A 45 -0.51 -10.92 -9.38
N ALA A 46 -1.17 -11.65 -8.48
CA ALA A 46 -2.36 -12.42 -8.83
C ALA A 46 -3.54 -11.51 -9.21
N GLY A 47 -3.69 -10.36 -8.54
CA GLY A 47 -4.84 -9.46 -8.71
C GLY A 47 -4.74 -8.63 -9.98
N SER A 48 -3.51 -8.34 -10.44
CA SER A 48 -3.25 -7.70 -11.72
C SER A 48 -3.80 -8.50 -12.91
N GLN A 49 -3.98 -9.81 -12.76
CA GLN A 49 -4.50 -10.72 -13.79
C GLN A 49 -6.01 -10.95 -13.67
N SER A 50 -6.65 -10.47 -12.60
CA SER A 50 -8.10 -10.55 -12.44
C SER A 50 -8.83 -9.68 -13.46
N ARG A 51 -10.10 -9.99 -13.75
CA ARG A 51 -10.92 -9.18 -14.66
C ARG A 51 -11.01 -7.71 -14.20
N ALA A 52 -11.09 -7.48 -12.90
CA ALA A 52 -11.10 -6.14 -12.32
C ALA A 52 -9.75 -5.45 -12.52
N GLY A 53 -8.65 -6.13 -12.18
CA GLY A 53 -7.30 -5.59 -12.33
C GLY A 53 -6.95 -5.18 -13.76
N VAL A 54 -7.27 -6.04 -14.73
CA VAL A 54 -7.07 -5.75 -16.17
C VAL A 54 -7.89 -4.53 -16.60
N ARG A 55 -9.17 -4.46 -16.21
CA ARG A 55 -10.05 -3.33 -16.57
C ARG A 55 -9.61 -2.02 -15.95
N THR A 56 -9.20 -2.04 -14.68
CA THR A 56 -8.69 -0.86 -14.00
C THR A 56 -7.38 -0.41 -14.63
N LYS A 57 -6.46 -1.32 -14.99
CA LYS A 57 -5.25 -0.91 -15.73
C LYS A 57 -5.61 -0.23 -17.04
N ALA A 58 -6.49 -0.85 -17.83
CA ALA A 58 -6.92 -0.34 -19.13
C ALA A 58 -7.54 1.07 -19.04
N SER A 59 -8.25 1.40 -17.95
CA SER A 59 -8.79 2.77 -17.78
C SER A 59 -7.70 3.82 -17.54
N PHE A 60 -6.53 3.42 -17.06
CA PHE A 60 -5.40 4.32 -16.83
C PHE A 60 -4.45 4.42 -18.04
N GLU A 61 -4.47 3.48 -19.00
CA GLU A 61 -3.52 3.45 -20.12
C GLU A 61 -3.48 4.73 -20.98
N ARG A 62 -4.58 5.49 -21.00
CA ARG A 62 -4.67 6.76 -21.78
C ARG A 62 -4.40 8.01 -20.96
N THR A 63 -4.33 7.89 -19.63
CA THR A 63 -4.24 9.02 -18.71
C THR A 63 -3.03 8.96 -17.80
N LEU A 64 -2.26 7.86 -17.84
CA LEU A 64 -1.06 7.67 -17.05
C LEU A 64 -0.02 8.72 -17.44
N ALA A 65 0.23 9.67 -16.54
CA ALA A 65 1.41 10.51 -16.64
C ALA A 65 2.67 9.67 -16.34
N LEU A 66 3.84 10.14 -16.77
CA LEU A 66 5.10 9.53 -16.33
C LEU A 66 5.42 10.01 -14.91
N GLY A 67 5.91 9.10 -14.06
CA GLY A 67 6.29 9.41 -12.69
C GLY A 67 7.36 8.49 -12.11
N PRO A 68 7.75 8.71 -10.84
CA PRO A 68 8.89 8.04 -10.22
C PRO A 68 8.57 6.65 -9.66
N CYS A 69 7.31 6.20 -9.70
CA CYS A 69 6.90 4.92 -9.12
C CYS A 69 6.77 3.84 -10.20
N THR A 70 7.01 2.59 -9.83
CA THR A 70 6.86 1.44 -10.73
C THR A 70 5.54 0.74 -10.45
N LEU A 71 4.75 0.51 -11.50
CA LEU A 71 3.57 -0.32 -11.44
C LEU A 71 3.97 -1.80 -11.54
N ILE A 72 4.09 -2.46 -10.39
CA ILE A 72 4.27 -3.91 -10.30
C ILE A 72 2.96 -4.62 -10.67
N PRO A 73 2.98 -5.71 -11.49
CA PRO A 73 4.17 -6.37 -12.07
C PRO A 73 4.57 -5.86 -13.47
N HIS A 74 3.87 -4.88 -14.03
CA HIS A 74 3.99 -4.49 -15.43
C HIS A 74 5.28 -3.72 -15.78
N GLY A 75 5.90 -3.05 -14.81
CA GLY A 75 7.11 -2.26 -15.02
C GLY A 75 6.87 -0.83 -15.52
N ASP A 76 5.61 -0.47 -15.81
CA ASP A 76 5.23 0.88 -16.21
C ASP A 76 5.62 1.92 -15.13
N ARG A 77 5.91 3.14 -15.56
CA ARG A 77 6.29 4.25 -14.67
C ARG A 77 5.14 5.22 -14.50
N CYS A 78 4.78 5.52 -13.26
CA CYS A 78 3.59 6.30 -12.94
C CYS A 78 3.78 7.22 -11.72
N PRO A 79 2.89 8.22 -11.53
CA PRO A 79 2.82 9.02 -10.32
C PRO A 79 2.48 8.16 -9.11
N ILE A 80 2.86 8.66 -7.92
CA ILE A 80 2.68 7.92 -6.66
C ILE A 80 1.22 7.55 -6.38
N PHE A 81 0.28 8.45 -6.64
CA PHE A 81 -1.14 8.19 -6.35
C PHE A 81 -1.73 7.11 -7.28
N ASP A 82 -1.32 7.09 -8.54
CA ASP A 82 -1.76 6.07 -9.50
C ASP A 82 -1.17 4.70 -9.12
N ALA A 83 0.11 4.66 -8.72
CA ALA A 83 0.75 3.44 -8.23
C ALA A 83 0.00 2.87 -7.01
N VAL A 84 -0.24 3.72 -6.00
CA VAL A 84 -0.94 3.33 -4.77
C VAL A 84 -2.34 2.83 -5.07
N TYR A 85 -3.10 3.53 -5.92
CA TYR A 85 -4.45 3.13 -6.28
C TYR A 85 -4.49 1.78 -6.99
N LEU A 86 -3.68 1.59 -8.04
CA LEU A 86 -3.64 0.34 -8.80
C LEU A 86 -3.17 -0.84 -7.94
N HIS A 87 -2.15 -0.64 -7.09
CA HIS A 87 -1.69 -1.68 -6.17
C HIS A 87 -2.71 -2.03 -5.10
N ALA A 88 -3.46 -1.06 -4.58
CA ALA A 88 -4.55 -1.32 -3.65
C ALA A 88 -5.67 -2.14 -4.31
N VAL A 89 -6.03 -1.81 -5.56
CA VAL A 89 -6.97 -2.60 -6.35
C VAL A 89 -6.46 -4.03 -6.52
N TYR A 90 -5.22 -4.22 -6.97
CA TYR A 90 -4.68 -5.57 -7.17
C TYR A 90 -4.59 -6.37 -5.86
N ALA A 91 -4.20 -5.75 -4.75
CA ALA A 91 -4.03 -6.43 -3.47
C ALA A 91 -5.34 -6.89 -2.81
N THR A 92 -6.48 -6.30 -3.20
CA THR A 92 -7.78 -6.55 -2.54
C THR A 92 -8.78 -7.29 -3.42
N MET A 93 -8.53 -7.39 -4.73
CA MET A 93 -9.45 -8.06 -5.64
C MET A 93 -9.39 -9.59 -5.45
N PRO A 94 -10.54 -10.25 -5.35
CA PRO A 94 -10.58 -11.70 -5.21
C PRO A 94 -10.21 -12.38 -6.54
N TRP A 95 -9.57 -13.55 -6.43
CA TRP A 95 -9.16 -14.39 -7.56
C TRP A 95 -10.33 -15.26 -8.01
N ASN A 96 -11.16 -14.74 -8.90
CA ASN A 96 -12.30 -15.47 -9.48
C ASN A 96 -12.49 -15.12 -10.96
#